data_AF-A0A7C4GAJ2-F1
#
_entry.id   AF-A0A7C4GAJ2-F1
#
_cell.length_a   1.000
_cell.length_b   1.000
_cell.length_c   1.000
_cell.angle_alpha   90.00
_cell.angle_beta   90.00
_cell.angle_gamma   90.00
#
_symmetry.space_group_name_H-M   'P 1'
#
loop_
_entity.id
_entity.type
_entity.pdbx_description
1 polymer ?
#
loop_
_entity_poly.entity_id
_entity_poly.type
_entity_poly.pdbx_seq_one_letter_code
_entity_poly.pdbx_strand_id
1 'polypeptide(L)'
;MSIQIVLPEKLFNKLREAGLDYEAYIFDIILKELKLDPMDELEVHLELAERFLEEGRQLIDKDPVQASEKLYKVAEETIKALAIHFKLTEI
;
A
#
# COMPACT_ATOMS: atom_id res chain seq x y z
N MET A 1 4.34 -13.56 4.21
CA MET A 1 3.70 -14.59 3.34
C MET A 1 3.35 -13.91 2.01
N SER A 2 3.47 -14.56 0.85
CA SER A 2 3.13 -13.96 -0.45
C SER A 2 1.93 -14.66 -1.08
N ILE A 3 0.90 -13.91 -1.45
CA ILE A 3 -0.29 -14.39 -2.17
C ILE A 3 -0.27 -13.81 -3.58
N GLN A 4 -0.50 -14.64 -4.59
CA GLN A 4 -0.67 -14.19 -5.98
C GLN A 4 -2.14 -14.25 -6.36
N ILE A 5 -2.65 -13.15 -6.91
CA ILE A 5 -4.03 -13.02 -7.39
C ILE A 5 -3.99 -12.82 -8.91
N VAL A 6 -4.80 -13.58 -9.64
CA VAL A 6 -4.95 -13.42 -11.09
C VAL A 6 -6.18 -12.56 -11.37
N LEU A 7 -5.97 -11.42 -12.01
CA LEU A 7 -7.03 -10.52 -12.45
C LEU A 7 -7.45 -10.82 -13.90
N PRO A 8 -8.76 -10.95 -14.19
CA PRO A 8 -9.23 -11.01 -15.58
C PRO A 8 -8.83 -9.74 -16.35
N GLU A 9 -8.41 -9.91 -17.61
CA GLU A 9 -7.88 -8.82 -18.45
C GLU A 9 -8.84 -7.63 -18.54
N LYS A 10 -10.15 -7.89 -18.65
CA LYS A 10 -11.18 -6.85 -18.70
C LYS A 10 -11.19 -5.95 -17.44
N LEU A 11 -10.88 -6.51 -16.27
CA LEU A 11 -10.82 -5.76 -15.02
C LEU A 11 -9.50 -4.97 -14.93
N PHE A 12 -8.38 -5.59 -15.32
CA PHE A 12 -7.09 -4.91 -15.38
C PHE A 12 -7.12 -3.68 -16.29
N ASN A 13 -7.70 -3.81 -17.49
CA ASN A 13 -7.82 -2.69 -18.41
C ASN A 13 -8.68 -1.54 -17.85
N LYS A 14 -9.78 -1.86 -17.15
CA LYS A 14 -10.61 -0.85 -16.49
C LYS A 14 -9.88 -0.10 -15.38
N LEU A 15 -9.07 -0.79 -14.58
CA LEU A 15 -8.25 -0.17 -13.55
C LEU A 15 -7.22 0.79 -14.17
N ARG A 16 -6.56 0.35 -15.24
CA ARG A 16 -5.60 1.17 -15.99
C ARG A 16 -6.26 2.40 -16.64
N GLU A 17 -7.41 2.24 -17.28
CA GLU A 17 -8.18 3.35 -17.87
C GLU A 17 -8.58 4.39 -16.82
N ALA A 18 -8.88 3.94 -15.60
CA ALA A 18 -9.21 4.80 -14.47
C ALA A 18 -7.97 5.46 -13.83
N GLY A 19 -6.74 5.12 -14.26
CA GLY A 19 -5.51 5.65 -13.68
C GLY A 19 -5.26 5.19 -12.24
N LEU A 20 -5.87 4.07 -11.82
CA LEU A 20 -5.74 3.55 -10.45
C LEU A 20 -4.49 2.69 -10.32
N ASP A 21 -3.73 2.91 -9.24
CA ASP A 21 -2.77 1.91 -8.75
C ASP A 21 -3.58 0.71 -8.25
N TYR A 22 -3.53 -0.38 -9.01
CA TYR A 22 -4.32 -1.57 -8.74
C TYR A 22 -3.91 -2.27 -7.43
N GLU A 23 -2.65 -2.18 -7.02
CA GLU A 23 -2.20 -2.77 -5.74
C GLU A 23 -2.82 -1.99 -4.58
N ALA A 24 -2.67 -0.66 -4.59
CA ALA A 24 -3.23 0.21 -3.57
C ALA A 24 -4.76 0.10 -3.51
N TYR A 25 -5.43 0.11 -4.67
CA TYR A 25 -6.88 0.07 -4.75
C TYR A 25 -7.48 -1.24 -4.21
N ILE A 26 -6.88 -2.38 -4.54
CA ILE A 26 -7.36 -3.69 -4.04
C ILE A 26 -7.14 -3.77 -2.53
N PHE A 27 -6.00 -3.28 -2.06
CA PHE A 27 -5.69 -3.26 -0.63
C PHE A 27 -6.70 -2.42 0.16
N ASP A 28 -6.99 -1.20 -0.29
CA ASP A 28 -7.98 -0.31 0.32
C ASP A 28 -9.38 -0.93 0.38
N ILE A 29 -9.78 -1.68 -0.66
CA ILE A 29 -11.05 -2.41 -0.66
C ILE A 29 -11.04 -3.50 0.42
N ILE A 30 -9.97 -4.29 0.52
CA ILE A 30 -9.87 -5.38 1.49
C ILE A 30 -9.94 -4.81 2.92
N LEU A 31 -9.20 -3.74 3.22
CA LEU A 31 -9.24 -3.08 4.52
C LEU A 31 -10.66 -2.61 4.89
N LYS A 32 -11.32 -1.91 3.96
CA LYS A 32 -12.69 -1.41 4.17
C LYS A 32 -13.70 -2.53 4.43
N GLU A 33 -13.58 -3.65 3.72
CA GLU A 33 -14.49 -4.79 3.86
C GLU A 33 -14.25 -5.59 5.15
N LEU A 34 -12.99 -5.74 5.58
CA LEU A 34 -12.65 -6.51 6.77
C LEU A 34 -13.05 -5.82 8.08
N LYS A 35 -13.26 -4.49 8.08
CA LYS A 35 -13.66 -3.70 9.26
C LYS A 35 -12.81 -4.03 10.49
N LEU A 36 -11.49 -4.03 10.27
CA LEU A 36 -10.51 -4.27 11.32
C LEU A 36 -10.70 -3.27 12.45
N ASP A 37 -10.33 -3.65 13.67
CA ASP A 37 -10.18 -2.64 14.70
C ASP A 37 -8.95 -1.75 14.38
N PRO A 38 -8.90 -0.53 14.93
CA PRO A 38 -7.85 0.42 14.57
C PRO A 38 -6.42 -0.08 14.82
N MET A 39 -6.23 -0.98 15.79
CA MET A 39 -4.88 -1.46 16.10
C MET A 39 -4.41 -2.48 15.07
N ASP A 40 -5.29 -3.37 14.64
CA ASP A 40 -5.04 -4.30 13.54
C ASP A 40 -4.77 -3.55 12.22
N GLU A 41 -5.56 -2.50 11.90
CA GLU A 41 -5.35 -1.68 10.70
C GLU A 41 -3.99 -0.95 10.73
N LEU A 42 -3.59 -0.44 11.90
CA LEU A 42 -2.28 0.19 12.11
C LEU A 42 -1.14 -0.81 11.84
N GLU A 43 -1.22 -2.02 12.40
CA GLU A 43 -0.20 -3.06 12.18
C GLU A 43 -0.05 -3.41 10.70
N VAL A 44 -1.18 -3.51 9.99
CA VAL A 44 -1.20 -3.78 8.55
C VAL A 44 -0.46 -2.69 7.74
N HIS A 45 -0.65 -1.41 8.07
CA HIS A 45 0.09 -0.31 7.43
C HIS A 45 1.59 -0.35 7.76
N LEU A 46 1.97 -0.72 8.99
CA LEU A 46 3.38 -0.86 9.37
C LEU A 46 4.06 -2.00 8.61
N GLU A 47 3.41 -3.16 8.47
CA GLU A 47 3.94 -4.28 7.69
C GLU A 47 4.20 -3.90 6.22
N LEU A 48 3.28 -3.11 5.62
CA LEU A 48 3.47 -2.59 4.27
C LEU A 48 4.65 -1.61 4.19
N ALA A 49 4.75 -0.68 5.14
CA ALA A 49 5.85 0.28 5.18
C ALA A 49 7.21 -0.42 5.27
N GLU A 50 7.34 -1.44 6.13
CA GLU A 50 8.56 -2.24 6.25
C GLU A 50 8.89 -2.97 4.95
N ARG A 51 7.89 -3.56 4.31
CA ARG A 51 8.07 -4.25 3.03
C ARG A 51 8.53 -3.28 1.93
N PHE A 52 7.89 -2.13 1.79
CA PHE A 52 8.29 -1.14 0.79
C PHE A 52 9.67 -0.55 1.08
N LEU A 53 10.07 -0.43 2.34
CA LEU A 53 11.40 0.02 2.71
C LEU A 53 12.47 -0.98 2.25
N GLU A 54 12.23 -2.27 2.45
CA GLU A 54 13.13 -3.34 1.99
C GLU A 54 13.20 -3.38 0.46
N GLU A 55 12.06 -3.36 -0.23
CA GLU A 55 12.00 -3.30 -1.70
C GLU A 55 12.74 -2.06 -2.24
N GLY A 56 12.52 -0.88 -1.63
CA GLY A 56 13.18 0.37 -2.00
C GLY A 56 14.70 0.29 -1.83
N ARG A 57 15.20 -0.23 -0.70
CA ARG A 57 16.64 -0.42 -0.43
C ARG A 57 17.32 -1.30 -1.48
N GLN A 58 16.65 -2.37 -1.92
CA GLN A 58 17.18 -3.28 -2.94
C GLN A 58 17.27 -2.66 -4.34
N LEU A 59 16.56 -1.54 -4.56
CA LEU A 59 16.46 -0.83 -5.84
C LEU A 59 17.32 0.43 -5.93
N ILE A 60 17.83 0.98 -4.82
CA ILE A 60 18.57 2.27 -4.80
C ILE A 60 19.65 2.36 -5.87
N ASP A 61 20.49 1.33 -6.02
CA ASP A 61 21.60 1.32 -6.97
C ASP A 61 21.23 0.74 -8.36
N LYS A 62 20.02 0.21 -8.51
CA LYS A 62 19.57 -0.50 -9.73
C LYS A 62 18.57 0.30 -10.55
N ASP A 63 17.55 0.83 -9.87
CA ASP A 63 16.48 1.62 -10.46
C ASP A 63 16.06 2.70 -9.45
N PRO A 64 16.73 3.86 -9.46
CA PRO A 64 16.43 4.95 -8.53
C PRO A 64 15.01 5.50 -8.65
N VAL A 65 14.37 5.40 -9.83
CA VAL A 65 13.00 5.87 -10.06
C VAL A 65 12.03 4.96 -9.30
N GLN A 66 12.16 3.65 -9.48
CA GLN A 66 11.34 2.69 -8.73
C GLN A 66 11.66 2.70 -7.23
N ALA A 67 12.93 2.87 -6.85
CA ALA A 67 13.30 3.04 -5.44
C ALA A 67 12.58 4.26 -4.82
N SER A 68 12.50 5.37 -5.55
CA SER A 68 11.80 6.58 -5.10
C SER A 68 10.30 6.35 -4.93
N GLU A 69 9.66 5.61 -5.83
CA GLU A 69 8.25 5.21 -5.70
C GLU A 69 8.02 4.38 -4.43
N LYS A 70 8.88 3.39 -4.17
CA LYS A 70 8.79 2.56 -2.96
C LYS A 70 8.97 3.38 -1.69
N LEU A 71 9.97 4.27 -1.65
CA LEU A 71 10.21 5.14 -0.49
C LEU A 71 9.07 6.15 -0.27
N TYR A 72 8.40 6.62 -1.34
CA TYR A 72 7.16 7.39 -1.21
C TYR A 72 6.07 6.57 -0.54
N LYS A 73 5.86 5.31 -0.96
CA LYS A 73 4.89 4.40 -0.34
C LYS A 73 5.21 4.11 1.14
N VAL A 74 6.48 4.02 1.53
CA VAL A 74 6.87 3.93 2.95
C VAL A 74 6.32 5.13 3.74
N ALA A 75 6.53 6.34 3.23
CA ALA A 75 6.07 7.56 3.89
C ALA A 75 4.53 7.60 3.99
N GLU A 76 3.83 7.25 2.90
CA GLU A 76 2.38 7.18 2.85
C GLU A 76 1.81 6.24 3.93
N GLU A 77 2.28 4.99 3.96
CA GLU A 77 1.78 3.98 4.90
C GLU A 77 2.14 4.32 6.36
N THR A 78 3.32 4.90 6.59
CA THR A 78 3.71 5.39 7.92
C THR A 78 2.78 6.52 8.39
N ILE A 79 2.42 7.46 7.51
CA ILE A 79 1.50 8.55 7.85
C ILE A 79 0.10 8.01 8.15
N LYS A 80 -0.40 7.03 7.38
CA LYS A 80 -1.69 6.35 7.67
C LYS A 80 -1.66 5.68 9.05
N ALA A 81 -0.62 4.91 9.35
CA ALA A 81 -0.44 4.28 10.67
C ALA A 81 -0.41 5.32 11.81
N LEU A 82 0.31 6.44 11.63
CA LEU A 82 0.34 7.52 12.61
C LEU A 82 -1.01 8.21 12.77
N ALA A 83 -1.74 8.44 11.68
CA ALA A 83 -3.08 9.03 11.72
C ALA A 83 -4.03 8.16 12.55
N ILE A 84 -3.97 6.84 12.38
CA ILE A 84 -4.74 5.88 13.18
C ILE A 84 -4.29 5.91 14.65
N HIS A 85 -2.98 5.85 14.91
CA HIS A 85 -2.42 5.86 16.27
C HIS A 85 -2.88 7.09 17.07
N PHE A 86 -2.84 8.26 16.44
CA PHE A 86 -3.26 9.52 17.04
C PHE A 86 -4.76 9.80 16.91
N LYS A 87 -5.53 8.89 16.29
CA LYS A 87 -6.98 8.99 16.08
C LYS A 87 -7.38 10.27 15.34
N LEU A 88 -6.60 10.64 14.32
CA LEU A 88 -6.88 11.80 13.48
C LEU A 88 -8.04 11.46 12.53
N THR A 89 -9.20 12.06 12.79
CA THR A 89 -10.43 11.86 11.99
C THR A 89 -10.58 12.85 10.84
N GLU A 90 -9.71 13.85 10.74
CA GLU A 90 -9.75 14.90 9.72
C GLU A 90 -8.37 15.03 9.05
N ILE A 91 -8.28 14.62 7.78
CA ILE A 91 -7.18 14.92 6.86
C ILE A 91 -7.79 15.24 5.50
#